data_AF-A0AAV6U0H1-F1
#
_entry.id   AF-A0AAV6U0H1-F1
#
_cell.length_a   1.000
_cell.length_b   1.000
_cell.length_c   1.000
_cell.angle_alpha   90.00
_cell.angle_beta   90.00
_cell.angle_gamma   90.00
#
_symmetry.space_group_name_H-M   'P 1'
#
loop_
_entity.id
_entity.type
_entity.pdbx_description
1 polymer ?
#
loop_
_entity_poly.entity_id
_entity_poly.type
_entity_poly.pdbx_seq_one_letter_code
_entity_poly.pdbx_strand_id
1 'polypeptide(L)'
;VANSIRLNETCRKHNKTFNAHQIEYEALLDTDHLPEEVIGYTLGRVIDIVRQLFETLIARATKNLEPQDIMRFIIMSPSLDRPISTCFTYFFLSVGQAILKNDPEVKTLQNKRNDVLTRKVLFLHSSTAIPVGTCGFSEIAIFERYLDVQVIVISNENMNQVVYKRAERSLKVYLWLHNNHYDLIKSPKGFYAANHYCEQCNKLFDHIAHHFCASLCPICRKVNCVDDGPLSCNECSRQCRSEMCYRSHKSNRIFDKLYQCRDCHKVIEIRKCLMDRHVCDTVQCKGCKPFVSPGHQCYLHRVPPKQPCDQFIFYDFETQQDTGEHLVNFDVAQYQDGREHMKKTLSFDMH
;
A
#
# COMPACT_ATOMS: atom_id res chain seq x y z
N VAL A 1 18.25 -33.81 28.57
CA VAL A 1 17.72 -32.58 27.93
C VAL A 1 16.20 -32.59 27.76
N ALA A 2 15.48 -33.64 28.19
CA ALA A 2 14.03 -33.65 28.14
C ALA A 2 13.44 -32.83 29.30
N ASN A 3 12.55 -31.88 28.98
CA ASN A 3 11.66 -31.10 29.88
C ASN A 3 11.99 -29.65 30.23
N SER A 4 12.78 -28.91 29.44
CA SER A 4 12.94 -27.45 29.65
C SER A 4 11.70 -26.62 29.21
N ILE A 5 10.76 -27.22 28.48
CA ILE A 5 9.57 -26.54 27.93
C ILE A 5 8.32 -27.28 28.42
N ARG A 6 7.45 -26.57 29.16
CA ARG A 6 6.11 -27.05 29.52
C ARG A 6 5.08 -26.32 28.69
N LEU A 7 4.28 -27.08 27.95
CA LEU A 7 3.16 -26.60 27.15
C LEU A 7 1.86 -27.10 27.75
N ASN A 8 1.11 -26.20 28.38
CA ASN A 8 -0.18 -26.48 29.00
C ASN A 8 -1.30 -25.93 28.11
N GLU A 9 -2.25 -26.77 27.71
CA GLU A 9 -3.45 -26.29 27.01
C GLU A 9 -4.37 -25.62 28.02
N THR A 10 -4.64 -24.33 27.85
CA THR A 10 -5.48 -23.54 28.76
C THR A 10 -6.91 -23.43 28.25
N CYS A 11 -7.09 -23.41 26.93
CA CYS A 11 -8.41 -23.27 26.32
C CYS A 11 -8.49 -23.98 24.97
N ARG A 12 -9.64 -24.62 24.70
CA ARG A 12 -10.02 -25.10 23.37
C ARG A 12 -11.47 -24.70 23.12
N LYS A 13 -11.69 -23.87 22.10
CA LYS A 13 -13.02 -23.33 21.78
C LYS A 13 -13.21 -23.13 20.29
N HIS A 14 -14.47 -23.10 19.87
CA HIS A 14 -14.83 -22.67 18.53
C HIS A 14 -14.93 -21.13 18.50
N ASN A 15 -14.06 -20.48 17.74
CA ASN A 15 -14.06 -19.03 17.55
C ASN A 15 -15.07 -18.66 16.46
N LYS A 16 -16.22 -18.11 16.88
CA LYS A 16 -17.31 -17.73 15.97
C LYS A 16 -16.94 -16.58 15.03
N THR A 17 -16.13 -15.63 15.48
CA THR A 17 -15.73 -14.46 14.69
C THR A 17 -14.91 -14.86 13.47
N PHE A 18 -14.02 -15.85 13.63
CA PHE A 18 -13.16 -16.34 12.55
C PHE A 18 -13.64 -17.68 11.96
N ASN A 19 -14.76 -18.22 12.45
CA ASN A 19 -15.26 -19.56 12.13
C ASN A 19 -14.15 -20.63 12.16
N ALA A 20 -13.38 -20.66 13.24
CA ALA A 20 -12.16 -21.47 13.36
C ALA A 20 -12.08 -22.19 14.72
N HIS A 21 -11.33 -23.30 14.77
CA HIS A 21 -10.99 -23.96 16.03
C HIS A 21 -9.80 -23.26 16.67
N GLN A 22 -10.00 -22.69 17.85
CA GLN A 22 -8.98 -21.97 18.60
C GLN A 22 -8.49 -22.85 19.76
N ILE A 23 -7.18 -22.98 19.85
CA ILE A 23 -6.49 -23.67 20.95
C ILE A 23 -5.47 -22.68 21.54
N GLU A 24 -5.53 -22.48 22.84
CA GLU A 24 -4.62 -21.61 23.58
C GLU A 24 -3.66 -22.48 24.40
N TYR A 25 -2.36 -22.24 24.23
CA TYR A 25 -1.31 -22.89 24.99
C TYR A 25 -0.58 -21.85 25.84
N GLU A 26 -0.38 -22.17 27.11
CA GLU A 26 0.59 -21.50 27.97
C GLU A 26 1.93 -22.23 27.84
N ALA A 27 2.94 -21.50 27.38
CA ALA A 27 4.31 -21.99 27.26
C ALA A 27 5.15 -21.47 28.43
N LEU A 28 5.57 -22.39 29.30
CA LEU A 28 6.47 -22.10 30.41
C LEU A 28 7.85 -22.68 30.08
N LEU A 29 8.87 -21.83 30.14
CA LEU A 29 10.26 -22.24 30.10
C LEU A 29 10.72 -22.48 31.53
N ASP A 30 11.07 -23.73 31.84
CA ASP A 30 11.61 -24.10 33.16
C ASP A 30 13.08 -23.69 33.20
N THR A 31 13.33 -22.47 33.68
CA THR A 31 14.68 -21.90 33.78
C THR A 31 15.56 -22.61 34.79
N ASP A 32 14.96 -23.30 35.77
CA ASP A 32 15.66 -23.96 36.87
C ASP A 32 16.19 -25.34 36.49
N HIS A 33 15.63 -25.94 35.44
CA HIS A 33 16.10 -27.19 34.83
C HIS A 33 16.94 -26.96 33.57
N LEU A 34 17.36 -25.71 33.32
CA LEU A 34 18.39 -25.44 32.32
C LEU A 34 19.71 -26.03 32.83
N PRO A 35 20.43 -26.84 32.02
CA PRO A 35 21.75 -27.34 32.43
C PRO A 35 22.63 -26.19 32.92
N GLU A 36 23.40 -26.36 34.00
CA GLU A 36 24.26 -25.31 34.58
C GLU A 36 25.21 -24.66 33.53
N GLU A 37 25.51 -25.38 32.45
CA GLU A 37 26.23 -24.91 31.26
C GLU A 37 25.54 -23.78 30.46
N VAL A 38 24.24 -23.51 30.68
CA VAL A 38 23.43 -22.53 29.94
C VAL A 38 23.37 -21.17 30.65
N ILE A 39 23.79 -21.10 31.92
CA ILE A 39 23.78 -19.87 32.73
C ILE A 39 24.87 -18.88 32.24
N GLY A 40 25.75 -19.30 31.32
CA GLY A 40 26.90 -18.53 30.84
C GLY A 40 26.81 -17.88 29.44
N TYR A 41 26.36 -18.55 28.36
CA TYR A 41 26.58 -17.99 26.99
C TYR A 41 25.67 -18.46 25.83
N THR A 42 25.49 -17.50 24.90
CA THR A 42 25.13 -17.52 23.45
C THR A 42 23.68 -17.77 22.97
N LEU A 43 23.18 -16.78 22.22
CA LEU A 43 21.90 -16.71 21.50
C LEU A 43 21.53 -17.99 20.70
N GLY A 44 22.53 -18.75 20.25
CA GLY A 44 22.34 -19.96 19.43
C GLY A 44 21.57 -21.07 20.14
N ARG A 45 21.80 -21.31 21.44
CA ARG A 45 21.08 -22.34 22.20
C ARG A 45 19.63 -21.95 22.52
N VAL A 46 19.34 -20.65 22.62
CA VAL A 46 17.96 -20.14 22.77
C VAL A 46 17.15 -20.41 21.51
N ILE A 47 17.75 -20.28 20.33
CA ILE A 47 17.10 -20.62 19.05
C ILE A 47 16.72 -22.09 19.01
N ASP A 48 17.55 -23.00 19.52
CA ASP A 48 17.24 -24.44 19.57
C ASP A 48 16.07 -24.76 20.49
N ILE A 49 16.00 -24.12 21.66
CA ILE A 49 14.88 -24.27 22.60
C ILE A 49 13.59 -23.72 21.98
N VAL A 50 13.64 -22.53 21.39
CA VAL A 50 12.48 -21.93 20.70
C VAL A 50 12.04 -22.81 19.52
N ARG A 51 12.96 -23.40 18.77
CA ARG A 51 12.64 -24.34 17.68
C ARG A 51 11.91 -25.58 18.23
N GLN A 52 12.40 -26.20 19.29
CA GLN A 52 11.74 -27.37 19.91
C GLN A 52 10.34 -27.03 20.44
N LEU A 53 10.15 -25.81 20.98
CA LEU A 53 8.84 -25.30 21.39
C LEU A 53 7.87 -25.28 20.21
N PHE A 54 8.28 -24.68 19.08
CA PHE A 54 7.43 -24.60 17.88
C PHE A 54 7.17 -25.96 17.24
N GLU A 55 8.16 -26.84 17.15
CA GLU A 55 7.98 -28.21 16.63
C GLU A 55 6.95 -28.98 17.46
N THR A 56 7.02 -28.87 18.80
CA THR A 56 6.08 -29.52 19.70
C THR A 56 4.67 -28.91 19.59
N LEU A 57 4.57 -27.59 19.50
CA LEU A 57 3.29 -26.89 19.28
C LEU A 57 2.63 -27.30 17.97
N ILE A 58 3.40 -27.32 16.88
CA ILE A 58 2.92 -27.74 15.56
C ILE A 58 2.42 -29.18 15.64
N ALA A 59 3.25 -30.12 16.12
CA ALA A 59 2.87 -31.53 16.21
C ALA A 59 1.59 -31.78 17.03
N ARG A 60 1.39 -31.03 18.12
CA ARG A 60 0.17 -31.11 18.93
C ARG A 60 -1.05 -30.47 18.25
N ALA A 61 -0.87 -29.31 17.64
CA ALA A 61 -1.94 -28.56 16.99
C ALA A 61 -2.41 -29.21 15.68
N THR A 62 -1.51 -29.90 14.95
CA THR A 62 -1.82 -30.52 13.65
C THR A 62 -2.29 -31.97 13.74
N LYS A 63 -2.41 -32.56 14.93
CA LYS A 63 -2.75 -33.99 15.10
C LYS A 63 -4.04 -34.43 14.39
N ASN A 64 -4.99 -33.52 14.22
CA ASN A 64 -6.30 -33.76 13.58
C ASN A 64 -6.56 -32.79 12.41
N LEU A 65 -5.50 -32.24 11.82
CA LEU A 65 -5.62 -31.31 10.69
C LEU A 65 -5.19 -32.02 9.40
N GLU A 66 -5.96 -31.80 8.33
CA GLU A 66 -5.57 -32.19 6.99
C GLU A 66 -4.46 -31.24 6.49
N PRO A 67 -3.59 -31.65 5.54
CA PRO A 67 -2.51 -30.80 5.01
C PRO A 67 -2.95 -29.46 4.42
N GLN A 68 -4.24 -29.33 4.09
CA GLN A 68 -4.87 -28.12 3.54
C GLN A 68 -5.46 -27.18 4.60
N ASP A 69 -5.53 -27.60 5.87
CA ASP A 69 -6.09 -26.78 6.94
C ASP A 69 -5.12 -25.67 7.33
N ILE A 70 -5.64 -24.44 7.41
CA ILE A 70 -4.82 -23.25 7.68
C ILE A 70 -4.67 -23.09 9.18
N MET A 71 -3.42 -22.99 9.62
CA MET A 71 -3.08 -22.70 11.02
C MET A 71 -2.48 -21.28 11.12
N ARG A 72 -2.79 -20.57 12.20
CA ARG A 72 -2.19 -19.28 12.55
C ARG A 72 -1.70 -19.37 13.99
N PHE A 73 -0.42 -19.06 14.23
CA PHE A 73 0.06 -18.84 15.59
C PHE A 73 -0.09 -17.37 15.96
N ILE A 74 -0.51 -17.15 17.20
CA ILE A 74 -0.54 -15.85 17.83
C ILE A 74 0.26 -16.00 19.12
N ILE A 75 1.40 -15.34 19.18
CA ILE A 75 2.28 -15.34 20.33
C ILE A 75 2.01 -14.05 21.10
N MET A 76 1.64 -14.20 22.36
CA MET A 76 1.38 -13.10 23.26
C MET A 76 2.39 -13.17 24.40
N SER A 77 2.95 -12.02 24.77
CA SER A 77 3.81 -11.87 25.93
C SER A 77 3.53 -10.50 26.56
N PRO A 78 3.56 -10.37 27.89
CA PRO A 78 3.45 -9.07 28.57
C PRO A 78 4.51 -8.06 28.13
N SER A 79 5.65 -8.52 27.59
CA SER A 79 6.74 -7.69 27.09
C SER A 79 6.59 -7.26 25.62
N LEU A 80 5.54 -7.70 24.93
CA LEU A 80 5.27 -7.32 23.54
C LEU A 80 4.16 -6.27 23.50
N ASP A 81 4.41 -5.13 22.83
CA ASP A 81 3.41 -4.08 22.62
C ASP A 81 2.19 -4.59 21.82
N ARG A 82 2.41 -5.57 20.94
CA ARG A 82 1.38 -6.24 20.13
C ARG A 82 1.66 -7.73 19.98
N PRO A 83 0.62 -8.58 19.84
CA PRO A 83 0.82 -10.00 19.55
C PRO A 83 1.59 -10.23 18.26
N ILE A 84 2.53 -11.17 18.26
CA ILE A 84 3.18 -11.65 17.04
C ILE A 84 2.24 -12.65 16.38
N SER A 85 1.71 -12.32 15.21
CA SER A 85 0.88 -13.24 14.43
C SER A 85 1.64 -13.77 13.24
N THR A 86 1.85 -15.09 13.19
CA THR A 86 2.42 -15.75 12.02
C THR A 86 1.27 -16.36 11.22
N CYS A 87 0.97 -15.77 10.07
CA CYS A 87 0.00 -16.35 9.14
C CYS A 87 0.75 -17.33 8.22
N PHE A 88 0.39 -18.61 8.23
CA PHE A 88 0.83 -19.56 7.18
C PHE A 88 -0.04 -19.40 5.92
N THR A 89 -0.35 -18.18 5.51
CA THR A 89 -1.08 -17.99 4.27
C THR A 89 -0.09 -18.00 3.11
N TYR A 90 -0.32 -18.95 2.21
CA TYR A 90 0.49 -19.21 1.04
C TYR A 90 0.66 -17.97 0.17
N PHE A 91 1.89 -17.44 0.12
CA PHE A 91 2.41 -16.55 -0.94
C PHE A 91 1.88 -16.92 -2.34
N PHE A 92 1.65 -18.21 -2.57
CA PHE A 92 1.16 -18.83 -3.78
C PHE A 92 -0.28 -18.55 -4.16
N LEU A 93 -1.19 -18.25 -3.22
CA LEU A 93 -2.55 -17.83 -3.60
C LEU A 93 -2.50 -16.48 -4.32
N SER A 94 -1.63 -15.58 -3.87
CA SER A 94 -1.46 -14.24 -4.43
C SER A 94 -0.70 -14.26 -5.76
N VAL A 95 0.36 -15.08 -5.88
CA VAL A 95 1.06 -15.31 -7.16
C VAL A 95 0.19 -16.09 -8.16
N GLY A 96 -0.51 -17.13 -7.70
CA GLY A 96 -1.46 -17.89 -8.50
C GLY A 96 -2.59 -17.00 -9.04
N GLN A 97 -3.21 -16.15 -8.21
CA GLN A 97 -4.20 -15.16 -8.67
C GLN A 97 -3.62 -14.16 -9.68
N ALA A 98 -2.34 -13.79 -9.55
CA ALA A 98 -1.69 -12.86 -10.47
C ALA A 98 -1.41 -13.49 -11.85
N ILE A 99 -0.90 -14.74 -11.88
CA ILE A 99 -0.70 -15.52 -13.11
C ILE A 99 -2.04 -15.78 -13.78
N LEU A 100 -3.05 -16.14 -12.98
CA LEU A 100 -4.36 -16.50 -13.49
C LEU A 100 -5.12 -15.32 -14.07
N LYS A 101 -4.83 -14.05 -13.76
CA LYS A 101 -5.57 -12.89 -14.31
C LYS A 101 -5.70 -12.86 -15.85
N ASN A 102 -4.79 -13.52 -16.57
CA ASN A 102 -4.81 -13.64 -18.03
C ASN A 102 -5.36 -15.00 -18.53
N ASP A 103 -5.73 -15.89 -17.62
CA ASP A 103 -6.34 -17.19 -17.91
C ASP A 103 -7.86 -16.99 -18.13
N PRO A 104 -8.43 -17.42 -19.28
CA PRO A 104 -9.86 -17.26 -19.56
C PRO A 104 -10.77 -17.91 -18.49
N GLU A 105 -10.24 -18.78 -17.63
CA GLU A 105 -10.97 -19.48 -16.56
C GLU A 105 -10.92 -18.79 -15.17
N VAL A 106 -10.49 -17.53 -15.05
CA VAL A 106 -10.43 -16.81 -13.74
C VAL A 106 -11.73 -16.90 -12.92
N LYS A 107 -12.89 -16.85 -13.58
CA LYS A 107 -14.19 -16.85 -12.90
C LYS A 107 -14.50 -18.19 -12.22
N THR A 108 -14.06 -19.32 -12.79
CA THR A 108 -14.23 -20.66 -12.20
C THR A 108 -13.22 -20.93 -11.09
N LEU A 109 -12.09 -20.23 -11.09
CA LEU A 109 -10.98 -20.37 -10.13
C LEU A 109 -11.14 -19.59 -8.82
N GLN A 110 -12.05 -18.61 -8.77
CA GLN A 110 -12.39 -17.84 -7.55
C GLN A 110 -13.38 -18.57 -6.62
N ASN A 111 -13.90 -19.72 -7.04
CA ASN A 111 -14.81 -20.51 -6.22
C ASN A 111 -14.03 -21.22 -5.10
N LYS A 112 -14.33 -20.90 -3.83
CA LYS A 112 -13.67 -21.49 -2.64
C LYS A 112 -13.73 -23.02 -2.58
N ARG A 113 -14.64 -23.65 -3.33
CA ARG A 113 -14.79 -25.12 -3.44
C ARG A 113 -13.93 -25.75 -4.54
N ASN A 114 -13.18 -24.96 -5.31
CA ASN A 114 -12.39 -25.44 -6.44
C ASN A 114 -10.91 -25.58 -6.03
N ASP A 115 -10.39 -26.81 -6.02
CA ASP A 115 -9.01 -27.12 -5.61
C ASP A 115 -7.96 -26.83 -6.70
N VAL A 116 -8.37 -26.37 -7.89
CA VAL A 116 -7.49 -26.17 -9.04
C VAL A 116 -6.35 -25.20 -8.73
N LEU A 117 -6.62 -24.15 -7.93
CA LEU A 117 -5.58 -23.24 -7.47
C LEU A 117 -4.56 -23.99 -6.60
N THR A 118 -5.02 -24.77 -5.61
CA THR A 118 -4.19 -25.59 -4.74
C THR A 118 -3.33 -26.58 -5.55
N ARG A 119 -3.92 -27.26 -6.55
CA ARG A 119 -3.18 -28.18 -7.43
C ARG A 119 -2.10 -27.47 -8.25
N LYS A 120 -2.41 -26.32 -8.85
CA LYS A 120 -1.43 -25.51 -9.59
C LYS A 120 -0.28 -25.04 -8.67
N VAL A 121 -0.59 -24.71 -7.41
CA VAL A 121 0.41 -24.33 -6.40
C VAL A 121 1.30 -25.52 -6.03
N LEU A 122 0.73 -26.69 -5.72
CA LEU A 122 1.49 -27.89 -5.40
C LEU A 122 2.39 -28.33 -6.57
N PHE A 123 1.89 -28.22 -7.81
CA PHE A 123 2.67 -28.47 -9.01
C PHE A 123 3.86 -27.51 -9.14
N LEU A 124 3.67 -26.22 -8.85
CA LEU A 124 4.74 -25.22 -8.89
C LEU A 124 5.84 -25.53 -7.87
N HIS A 125 5.46 -25.90 -6.63
CA HIS A 125 6.41 -26.32 -5.60
C HIS A 125 7.22 -27.54 -6.02
N SER A 126 6.54 -28.57 -6.53
CA SER A 126 7.18 -29.79 -7.03
C SER A 126 8.16 -29.46 -8.17
N SER A 127 7.73 -28.63 -9.14
CA SER A 127 8.54 -28.28 -10.32
C SER A 127 9.76 -27.41 -10.00
N THR A 128 9.71 -26.64 -8.91
CA THR A 128 10.80 -25.77 -8.47
C THR A 128 11.66 -26.41 -7.36
N ALA A 129 11.29 -27.61 -6.90
CA ALA A 129 11.90 -28.29 -5.75
C ALA A 129 11.88 -27.45 -4.46
N ILE A 130 10.92 -26.52 -4.31
CA ILE A 130 10.75 -25.70 -3.11
C ILE A 130 9.69 -26.37 -2.23
N PRO A 131 9.99 -26.68 -0.95
CA PRO A 131 9.01 -27.28 -0.06
C PRO A 131 7.81 -26.36 0.16
N VAL A 132 6.65 -26.97 0.34
CA VAL A 132 5.40 -26.26 0.66
C VAL A 132 5.54 -25.66 2.06
N GLY A 133 5.42 -24.34 2.19
CA GLY A 133 5.62 -23.65 3.46
C GLY A 133 5.75 -22.13 3.33
N THR A 134 6.38 -21.51 4.32
CA THR A 134 6.67 -20.07 4.32
C THR A 134 7.68 -19.73 3.24
N CYS A 135 7.41 -18.70 2.46
CA CYS A 135 8.33 -18.22 1.42
C CYS A 135 8.80 -16.79 1.71
N GLY A 136 10.12 -16.63 1.76
CA GLY A 136 10.79 -15.34 1.81
C GLY A 136 11.26 -14.89 0.44
N PHE A 137 12.11 -13.87 0.42
CA PHE A 137 12.62 -13.27 -0.82
C PHE A 137 13.51 -14.21 -1.65
N SER A 138 14.10 -15.23 -1.03
CA SER A 138 14.92 -16.24 -1.70
C SER A 138 14.07 -17.15 -2.59
N GLU A 139 12.96 -17.66 -2.04
CA GLU A 139 12.02 -18.51 -2.77
C GLU A 139 11.30 -17.68 -3.85
N ILE A 140 10.91 -16.44 -3.54
CA ILE A 140 10.33 -15.50 -4.52
C ILE A 140 11.21 -15.38 -5.75
N ALA A 141 12.53 -15.26 -5.59
CA ALA A 141 13.46 -15.12 -6.70
C ALA A 141 13.54 -16.34 -7.62
N ILE A 142 13.23 -17.54 -7.10
CA ILE A 142 13.20 -18.78 -7.87
C ILE A 142 11.89 -18.82 -8.68
N PHE A 143 10.75 -18.55 -8.03
CA PHE A 143 9.46 -18.48 -8.72
C PHE A 143 9.43 -17.41 -9.80
N GLU A 144 10.02 -16.25 -9.51
CA GLU A 144 10.16 -15.13 -10.45
C GLU A 144 10.86 -15.57 -11.75
N ARG A 145 11.89 -16.41 -11.66
CA ARG A 145 12.58 -16.97 -12.83
C ARG A 145 11.77 -18.06 -13.50
N TYR A 146 11.19 -18.98 -12.73
CA TYR A 146 10.44 -20.11 -13.27
C TYR A 146 9.21 -19.66 -14.07
N LEU A 147 8.54 -18.61 -13.60
CA LEU A 147 7.31 -18.07 -14.20
C LEU A 147 7.55 -16.94 -15.20
N ASP A 148 8.80 -16.49 -15.32
CA ASP A 148 9.19 -15.33 -16.14
C ASP A 148 8.36 -14.06 -15.86
N VAL A 149 8.15 -13.75 -14.58
CA VAL A 149 7.45 -12.54 -14.10
C VAL A 149 8.38 -11.67 -13.27
N GLN A 150 8.07 -10.40 -13.05
CA GLN A 150 8.75 -9.54 -12.08
C GLN A 150 7.86 -9.40 -10.85
N VAL A 151 8.32 -9.93 -9.71
CA VAL A 151 7.62 -9.77 -8.43
C VAL A 151 8.11 -8.49 -7.76
N ILE A 152 7.17 -7.67 -7.29
CA ILE A 152 7.42 -6.41 -6.58
C ILE A 152 6.71 -6.50 -5.24
N VAL A 153 7.47 -6.50 -4.14
CA VAL A 153 6.90 -6.57 -2.77
C VAL A 153 6.94 -5.19 -2.13
N ILE A 154 5.80 -4.75 -1.63
CA ILE A 154 5.60 -3.54 -0.84
C ILE A 154 5.37 -3.97 0.61
N SER A 155 6.10 -3.42 1.58
CA SER A 155 6.02 -3.85 2.99
C SER A 155 5.33 -2.82 3.87
N ASN A 156 4.34 -3.26 4.66
CA ASN A 156 3.73 -2.44 5.70
C ASN A 156 4.73 -2.02 6.78
N GLU A 157 5.69 -2.89 7.12
CA GLU A 157 6.72 -2.61 8.13
C GLU A 157 7.71 -1.52 7.66
N ASN A 158 7.80 -1.31 6.35
CA ASN A 158 8.66 -0.29 5.74
C ASN A 158 7.85 0.88 5.18
N MET A 159 6.80 1.32 5.88
CA MET A 159 5.96 2.45 5.48
C MET A 159 5.37 2.31 4.07
N ASN A 160 4.98 1.08 3.71
CA ASN A 160 4.51 0.72 2.37
C ASN A 160 5.51 1.10 1.27
N GLN A 161 6.80 0.92 1.51
CA GLN A 161 7.83 1.04 0.48
C GLN A 161 8.10 -0.30 -0.20
N VAL A 162 8.64 -0.22 -1.42
CA VAL A 162 9.08 -1.41 -2.16
C VAL A 162 10.33 -1.99 -1.48
N VAL A 163 10.21 -3.19 -0.94
CA VAL A 163 11.30 -3.92 -0.25
C VAL A 163 11.94 -5.02 -1.09
N TYR A 164 11.26 -5.43 -2.16
CA TYR A 164 11.76 -6.42 -3.11
C TYR A 164 11.41 -5.99 -4.53
N LYS A 165 12.42 -5.88 -5.39
CA LYS A 165 12.28 -5.67 -6.83
C LYS A 165 13.58 -6.11 -7.50
N ARG A 166 13.49 -7.04 -8.44
CA ARG A 166 14.63 -7.52 -9.23
C ARG A 166 14.51 -7.07 -10.70
N ALA A 167 15.21 -7.78 -11.58
CA ALA A 167 15.27 -7.52 -13.01
C ALA A 167 13.89 -7.23 -13.62
N GLU A 168 13.85 -6.25 -14.50
CA GLU A 168 12.61 -5.87 -15.19
C GLU A 168 12.14 -7.01 -16.09
N ARG A 169 10.85 -7.38 -15.97
CA ARG A 169 10.17 -8.30 -16.87
C ARG A 169 8.84 -7.71 -17.33
N SER A 170 8.28 -8.30 -18.38
CA SER A 170 7.06 -7.84 -19.03
C SER A 170 5.83 -7.93 -18.11
N LEU A 171 5.68 -9.04 -17.40
CA LEU A 171 4.58 -9.29 -16.47
C LEU A 171 4.99 -8.91 -15.07
N LYS A 172 4.23 -8.03 -14.42
CA LYS A 172 4.51 -7.54 -13.07
C LYS A 172 3.47 -8.01 -12.07
N VAL A 173 3.93 -8.54 -10.95
CA VAL A 173 3.09 -9.00 -9.84
C VAL A 173 3.41 -8.16 -8.60
N TYR A 174 2.44 -7.38 -8.15
CA TYR A 174 2.58 -6.54 -6.96
C TYR A 174 2.00 -7.24 -5.74
N LEU A 175 2.80 -7.39 -4.70
CA LEU A 175 2.40 -8.02 -3.45
C LEU A 175 2.56 -7.04 -2.28
N TRP A 176 1.63 -7.09 -1.34
CA TRP A 176 1.68 -6.36 -0.09
C TRP A 176 2.04 -7.32 1.04
N LEU A 177 3.20 -7.10 1.66
CA LEU A 177 3.69 -7.85 2.82
C LEU A 177 3.28 -7.14 4.12
N HIS A 178 2.47 -7.81 4.94
CA HIS A 178 2.10 -7.36 6.28
C HIS A 178 1.87 -8.55 7.19
N ASN A 179 2.27 -8.50 8.46
CA ASN A 179 2.06 -9.59 9.43
C ASN A 179 2.52 -10.97 8.89
N ASN A 180 3.67 -10.98 8.21
CA ASN A 180 4.22 -12.15 7.51
C ASN A 180 3.26 -12.80 6.49
N HIS A 181 2.37 -12.00 5.89
CA HIS A 181 1.38 -12.40 4.89
C HIS A 181 1.53 -11.58 3.60
N TYR A 182 1.29 -12.22 2.44
CA TYR A 182 1.31 -11.56 1.13
C TYR A 182 -0.09 -11.43 0.53
N ASP A 183 -0.55 -10.20 0.34
CA ASP A 183 -1.77 -9.90 -0.41
C ASP A 183 -1.48 -9.39 -1.82
N LEU A 184 -2.32 -9.78 -2.78
CA LEU A 184 -2.19 -9.31 -4.16
C LEU A 184 -2.67 -7.86 -4.32
N ILE A 185 -1.77 -6.98 -4.75
CA ILE A 185 -2.13 -5.62 -5.16
C ILE A 185 -2.57 -5.65 -6.63
N LYS A 186 -3.87 -5.43 -6.85
CA LYS A 186 -4.43 -5.40 -8.21
C LYS A 186 -4.02 -4.16 -9.01
N SER A 187 -3.78 -3.05 -8.33
CA SER A 187 -3.49 -1.74 -8.90
C SER A 187 -2.65 -0.95 -7.91
N PRO A 188 -1.35 -0.70 -8.18
CA PRO A 188 -0.49 0.08 -7.29
C PRO A 188 -1.06 1.47 -7.00
N LYS A 189 -1.56 2.18 -8.03
CA LYS A 189 -2.20 3.49 -7.84
C LYS A 189 -3.44 3.41 -6.94
N GLY A 190 -4.21 2.32 -7.01
CA GLY A 190 -5.39 2.11 -6.17
C GLY A 190 -5.00 1.79 -4.73
N PHE A 191 -3.95 0.99 -4.54
CA PHE A 191 -3.41 0.66 -3.22
C PHE A 191 -2.96 1.91 -2.46
N TYR A 192 -2.28 2.84 -3.13
CA TYR A 192 -1.85 4.11 -2.52
C TYR A 192 -2.90 5.23 -2.57
N ALA A 193 -4.11 4.97 -3.07
CA ALA A 193 -5.13 5.99 -3.31
C ALA A 193 -4.62 7.22 -4.09
N ALA A 194 -3.74 7.00 -5.07
CA ALA A 194 -3.10 8.04 -5.87
C ALA A 194 -3.62 8.07 -7.30
N ASN A 195 -3.52 9.23 -7.95
CA ASN A 195 -3.87 9.38 -9.37
C ASN A 195 -2.96 8.52 -10.27
N HIS A 196 -1.66 8.55 -9.99
CA HIS A 196 -0.66 7.82 -10.75
C HIS A 196 0.45 7.24 -9.86
N TYR A 197 1.04 6.15 -10.34
CA TYR A 197 2.18 5.46 -9.76
C TYR A 197 3.23 5.24 -10.85
N CYS A 198 4.48 5.63 -10.59
CA CYS A 198 5.58 5.42 -11.52
C CYS A 198 6.27 4.11 -11.21
N GLU A 199 6.16 3.13 -12.11
CA GLU A 199 6.78 1.82 -11.90
C GLU A 199 8.31 1.84 -11.95
N GLN A 200 8.92 2.90 -12.48
CA GLN A 200 10.37 3.00 -12.61
C GLN A 200 11.00 3.50 -11.31
N CYS A 201 10.51 4.63 -10.78
CA CYS A 201 11.02 5.20 -9.53
C CYS A 201 10.17 4.85 -8.29
N ASN A 202 9.09 4.08 -8.46
CA ASN A 202 8.13 3.67 -7.42
C ASN A 202 7.47 4.85 -6.68
N LYS A 203 7.42 6.05 -7.28
CA LYS A 203 6.83 7.26 -6.69
C LYS A 203 5.40 7.51 -7.14
N LEU A 204 4.62 8.07 -6.23
CA LEU A 204 3.28 8.58 -6.47
C LEU A 204 3.35 9.99 -7.08
N PHE A 205 2.39 10.32 -7.92
CA PHE A 205 2.27 11.66 -8.48
C PHE A 205 0.84 11.97 -8.96
N ASP A 206 0.48 13.24 -8.93
CA ASP A 206 -0.87 13.68 -9.31
C ASP A 206 -1.06 13.89 -10.80
N HIS A 207 -0.02 14.41 -11.45
CA HIS A 207 -0.09 14.78 -12.86
C HIS A 207 1.11 14.22 -13.60
N ILE A 208 0.81 13.47 -14.65
CA ILE A 208 1.79 12.98 -15.61
C ILE A 208 2.74 14.12 -15.96
N ALA A 209 2.22 15.26 -16.41
CA ALA A 209 2.98 16.45 -16.79
C ALA A 209 4.13 16.85 -15.86
N HIS A 210 3.94 16.78 -14.54
CA HIS A 210 4.92 17.25 -13.54
C HIS A 210 5.78 16.14 -12.96
N HIS A 211 5.50 14.89 -13.31
CA HIS A 211 6.30 13.79 -12.84
C HIS A 211 7.64 13.74 -13.57
N PHE A 212 8.71 14.02 -12.82
CA PHE A 212 10.09 13.84 -13.26
C PHE A 212 10.63 12.50 -12.74
N CYS A 213 11.05 11.64 -13.65
CA CYS A 213 11.69 10.36 -13.35
C CYS A 213 13.00 10.29 -14.12
N ALA A 214 14.13 10.15 -13.42
CA ALA A 214 15.45 10.07 -14.04
C ALA A 214 15.55 8.90 -15.04
N SER A 215 14.82 7.82 -14.78
CA SER A 215 14.76 6.63 -15.63
C SER A 215 13.82 6.78 -16.82
N LEU A 216 13.16 7.92 -17.05
CA LEU A 216 12.25 8.11 -18.17
C LEU A 216 12.63 9.35 -18.99
N CYS A 217 12.52 9.25 -20.31
CA CYS A 217 12.68 10.41 -21.18
C CYS A 217 11.63 11.50 -20.86
N PRO A 218 12.04 12.76 -20.64
CA PRO A 218 11.12 13.87 -20.36
C PRO A 218 10.12 14.17 -21.49
N ILE A 219 10.41 13.73 -22.72
CA ILE A 219 9.60 14.00 -23.91
C ILE A 219 8.63 12.85 -24.20
N CYS A 220 9.13 11.62 -24.35
CA CYS A 220 8.32 10.46 -24.74
C CYS A 220 7.97 9.50 -23.59
N ARG A 221 8.57 9.68 -22.40
CA ARG A 221 8.39 8.86 -21.19
C ARG A 221 8.74 7.39 -21.35
N LYS A 222 9.71 7.08 -22.20
CA LYS A 222 10.29 5.74 -22.36
C LYS A 222 11.59 5.62 -21.57
N VAL A 223 11.89 4.44 -21.03
CA VAL A 223 13.12 4.17 -20.24
C VAL A 223 14.36 4.24 -21.12
N ASN A 224 14.39 3.45 -22.18
CA ASN A 224 15.52 3.38 -23.11
C ASN A 224 15.24 4.27 -24.33
N CYS A 225 15.17 5.58 -24.10
CA CYS A 225 15.07 6.54 -25.20
C CYS A 225 16.46 6.83 -25.76
N VAL A 226 16.61 6.64 -27.07
CA VAL A 226 17.85 6.96 -27.79
C VAL A 226 17.85 8.44 -28.19
N ASP A 227 19.04 9.03 -28.18
CA ASP A 227 19.31 10.40 -28.60
C ASP A 227 20.18 10.37 -29.87
N ASP A 228 19.51 10.39 -31.03
CA ASP A 228 20.12 10.26 -32.36
C ASP A 228 19.93 11.54 -33.20
N GLY A 229 19.36 12.59 -32.61
CA GLY A 229 19.12 13.87 -33.26
C GLY A 229 17.73 14.44 -33.00
N PRO A 230 17.61 15.77 -32.81
CA PRO A 230 16.36 16.38 -32.43
C PRO A 230 15.34 16.37 -33.58
N LEU A 231 14.13 15.94 -33.29
CA LEU A 231 12.99 16.03 -34.21
C LEU A 231 11.87 16.86 -33.57
N SER A 232 11.43 17.92 -34.27
CA SER A 232 10.36 18.78 -33.75
C SER A 232 8.99 18.16 -33.93
N CYS A 233 8.18 18.14 -32.86
CA CYS A 233 6.78 17.76 -32.96
C CYS A 233 5.92 18.94 -33.40
N ASN A 234 5.29 18.85 -34.56
CA ASN A 234 4.48 19.96 -35.10
C ASN A 234 3.23 20.27 -34.26
N GLU A 235 2.72 19.31 -33.48
CA GLU A 235 1.48 19.46 -32.70
C GLU A 235 1.71 20.17 -31.36
N CYS A 236 2.85 19.91 -30.70
CA CYS A 236 3.16 20.49 -29.39
C CYS A 236 4.42 21.35 -29.37
N SER A 237 5.10 21.51 -30.51
CA SER A 237 6.36 22.23 -30.71
C SER A 237 7.51 21.79 -29.80
N ARG A 238 7.43 20.63 -29.15
CA ARG A 238 8.51 20.05 -28.34
C ARG A 238 9.52 19.32 -29.22
N GLN A 239 10.79 19.40 -28.85
CA GLN A 239 11.87 18.64 -29.51
C GLN A 239 11.99 17.23 -28.91
N CYS A 240 11.71 16.22 -29.74
CA CYS A 240 12.00 14.81 -29.46
C CYS A 240 13.47 14.52 -29.70
N ARG A 241 14.05 13.53 -28.99
CA ARG A 241 15.49 13.21 -29.06
C ARG A 241 15.89 12.32 -30.26
N SER A 242 14.91 11.76 -30.95
CA SER A 242 15.10 10.84 -32.07
C SER A 242 13.76 10.58 -32.75
N GLU A 243 13.80 9.96 -33.94
CA GLU A 243 12.60 9.46 -34.63
C GLU A 243 11.82 8.45 -33.75
N MET A 244 12.52 7.56 -33.03
CA MET A 244 11.89 6.62 -32.10
C MET A 244 11.25 7.32 -30.89
N CYS A 245 11.89 8.38 -30.38
CA CYS A 245 11.31 9.24 -29.36
C CYS A 245 10.03 9.91 -29.87
N TYR A 246 10.02 10.42 -31.10
CA TYR A 246 8.86 11.07 -31.71
C TYR A 246 7.68 10.10 -31.91
N ARG A 247 7.93 8.90 -32.44
CA ARG A 247 6.90 7.85 -32.56
C ARG A 247 6.30 7.49 -31.20
N SER A 248 7.15 7.30 -30.19
CA SER A 248 6.70 6.98 -28.82
C SER A 248 5.96 8.14 -28.17
N HIS A 249 6.39 9.38 -28.43
CA HIS A 249 5.74 10.59 -27.97
C HIS A 249 4.32 10.72 -28.53
N LYS A 250 4.14 10.40 -29.81
CA LYS A 250 2.82 10.35 -30.47
C LYS A 250 1.97 9.19 -29.98
N SER A 251 2.50 7.97 -29.93
CA SER A 251 1.73 6.80 -29.47
C SER A 251 1.20 6.96 -28.05
N ASN A 252 2.00 7.58 -27.17
CA ASN A 252 1.63 7.84 -25.78
C ASN A 252 0.76 9.09 -25.59
N ARG A 253 0.39 9.77 -26.70
CA ARG A 253 -0.43 10.99 -26.72
C ARG A 253 0.06 12.04 -25.72
N ILE A 254 1.37 12.25 -25.67
CA ILE A 254 1.98 13.23 -24.76
C ILE A 254 1.73 14.67 -25.26
N PHE A 255 1.65 14.85 -26.57
CA PHE A 255 1.33 16.12 -27.22
C PHE A 255 -0.04 16.69 -26.79
N ASP A 256 -1.00 15.84 -26.40
CA ASP A 256 -2.32 16.26 -25.90
C ASP A 256 -2.28 16.86 -24.48
N LYS A 257 -1.16 16.70 -23.76
CA LYS A 257 -1.05 17.10 -22.34
C LYS A 257 -0.19 18.34 -22.18
N LEU A 258 0.86 18.46 -22.97
CA LEU A 258 1.90 19.47 -22.84
C LEU A 258 2.29 20.02 -24.21
N TYR A 259 2.45 21.33 -24.31
CA TYR A 259 3.09 21.99 -25.45
C TYR A 259 4.21 22.91 -24.99
N GLN A 260 5.09 23.27 -25.92
CA GLN A 260 6.14 24.26 -25.74
C GLN A 260 5.81 25.49 -26.57
N CYS A 261 5.79 26.66 -25.94
CA CYS A 261 5.66 27.92 -26.67
C CYS A 261 6.87 28.13 -27.58
N ARG A 262 6.66 28.62 -28.81
CA ARG A 262 7.76 28.87 -29.77
C ARG A 262 8.56 30.12 -29.43
N ASP A 263 7.95 31.08 -28.75
CA ASP A 263 8.56 32.39 -28.46
C ASP A 263 9.26 32.40 -27.10
N CYS A 264 8.58 31.95 -26.02
CA CYS A 264 9.16 31.93 -24.67
C CYS A 264 9.76 30.56 -24.27
N HIS A 265 9.68 29.55 -25.14
CA HIS A 265 10.18 28.18 -24.91
C HIS A 265 9.64 27.45 -23.67
N LYS A 266 8.63 28.01 -22.99
CA LYS A 266 8.03 27.46 -21.78
C LYS A 266 7.16 26.24 -22.11
N VAL A 267 7.30 25.19 -21.30
CA VAL A 267 6.44 23.99 -21.38
C VAL A 267 5.20 24.21 -20.51
N ILE A 268 4.02 24.08 -21.11
CA ILE A 268 2.74 24.44 -20.51
C ILE A 268 1.76 23.28 -20.64
N GLU A 269 0.97 23.04 -19.58
CA GLU A 269 -0.15 22.11 -19.62
C GLU A 269 -1.30 22.69 -20.44
N ILE A 270 -1.73 21.96 -21.48
CA ILE A 270 -2.82 22.39 -22.38
C ILE A 270 -4.11 22.68 -21.60
N ARG A 271 -4.41 21.87 -20.57
CA ARG A 271 -5.59 22.07 -19.70
C ARG A 271 -5.55 23.38 -18.89
N LYS A 272 -4.37 23.97 -18.68
CA LYS A 272 -4.22 25.25 -17.97
C LYS A 272 -4.32 26.41 -18.93
N CYS A 273 -3.70 26.30 -20.10
CA CYS A 273 -3.68 27.35 -21.11
C CYS A 273 -3.55 26.70 -22.49
N LEU A 274 -4.55 26.89 -23.35
CA LEU A 274 -4.48 26.42 -24.73
C LEU A 274 -3.41 27.19 -25.51
N MET A 275 -2.84 26.55 -26.53
CA MET A 275 -1.71 27.11 -27.29
C MET A 275 -2.06 28.42 -28.02
N ASP A 276 -3.30 28.58 -28.47
CA ASP A 276 -3.85 29.78 -29.12
C ASP A 276 -4.14 30.93 -28.13
N ARG A 277 -4.28 30.63 -26.84
CA ARG A 277 -4.58 31.61 -25.78
C ARG A 277 -3.35 32.00 -24.96
N HIS A 278 -2.19 31.45 -25.31
CA HIS A 278 -0.97 31.74 -24.58
C HIS A 278 -0.46 33.14 -24.90
N VAL A 279 -0.20 33.91 -23.86
CA VAL A 279 0.51 35.19 -23.95
C VAL A 279 1.81 35.05 -23.17
N CYS A 280 2.93 35.31 -23.84
CA CYS A 280 4.25 35.27 -23.21
C CYS A 280 4.34 36.25 -22.03
N ASP A 281 5.22 35.95 -21.09
CA ASP A 281 5.45 36.72 -19.86
C ASP A 281 4.25 36.83 -18.90
N THR A 282 3.13 36.15 -19.15
CA THR A 282 2.02 36.07 -18.20
C THR A 282 2.15 34.90 -17.22
N VAL A 283 1.60 35.08 -16.02
CA VAL A 283 1.52 34.07 -14.97
C VAL A 283 0.07 33.79 -14.60
N GLN A 284 -0.24 32.53 -14.28
CA GLN A 284 -1.57 32.18 -13.80
C GLN A 284 -1.75 32.67 -12.36
N CYS A 285 -2.71 33.57 -12.12
CA CYS A 285 -3.01 34.03 -10.78
C CYS A 285 -3.75 32.94 -9.99
N LYS A 286 -3.25 32.58 -8.80
CA LYS A 286 -3.88 31.54 -7.96
C LYS A 286 -5.24 31.95 -7.39
N GLY A 287 -5.47 33.25 -7.21
CA GLY A 287 -6.72 33.80 -6.69
C GLY A 287 -7.81 33.87 -7.75
N CYS A 288 -7.61 34.70 -8.78
CA CYS A 288 -8.63 34.91 -9.81
C CYS A 288 -8.69 33.78 -10.86
N LYS A 289 -7.59 33.02 -11.08
CA LYS A 289 -7.39 31.92 -12.06
C LYS A 289 -6.94 32.28 -13.49
N PRO A 290 -7.26 33.45 -14.09
CA PRO A 290 -6.70 33.87 -15.37
C PRO A 290 -5.18 34.05 -15.39
N PHE A 291 -4.62 34.06 -16.61
CA PHE A 291 -3.25 34.47 -16.87
C PHE A 291 -3.17 35.99 -16.93
N VAL A 292 -2.25 36.56 -16.16
CA VAL A 292 -2.11 38.00 -15.92
C VAL A 292 -0.64 38.38 -15.96
N SER A 293 -0.34 39.67 -16.14
CA SER A 293 1.04 40.16 -16.13
C SER A 293 1.72 39.97 -14.77
N PRO A 294 3.06 39.83 -14.73
CA PRO A 294 3.81 39.80 -13.49
C PRO A 294 3.61 41.13 -12.75
N GLY A 295 3.12 41.09 -11.51
CA GLY A 295 2.73 42.28 -10.75
C GLY A 295 1.22 42.51 -10.62
N HIS A 296 0.38 41.60 -11.12
CA HIS A 296 -1.06 41.63 -10.91
C HIS A 296 -1.45 41.70 -9.43
N GLN A 297 -2.20 42.74 -9.05
CA GLN A 297 -2.83 42.88 -7.74
C GLN A 297 -4.17 42.12 -7.73
N CYS A 298 -4.14 40.90 -7.21
CA CYS A 298 -5.34 40.06 -7.08
C CYS A 298 -6.12 40.46 -5.82
N TYR A 299 -7.32 41.00 -6.00
CA TYR A 299 -8.24 41.28 -4.90
C TYR A 299 -9.08 40.04 -4.56
N LEU A 300 -9.45 39.88 -3.29
CA LEU A 300 -10.36 38.82 -2.84
C LEU A 300 -11.72 38.97 -3.56
N HIS A 301 -12.11 37.95 -4.31
CA HIS A 301 -13.46 37.89 -4.87
C HIS A 301 -14.45 37.57 -3.75
N ARG A 302 -15.56 38.31 -3.69
CA ARG A 302 -16.70 37.91 -2.85
C ARG A 302 -17.19 36.56 -3.35
N VAL A 303 -17.05 35.53 -2.52
CA VAL A 303 -17.62 34.21 -2.80
C VAL A 303 -19.12 34.33 -2.58
N PRO A 304 -19.98 34.00 -3.58
CA PRO A 304 -21.41 33.99 -3.34
C PRO A 304 -21.72 32.98 -2.23
N PRO A 305 -22.67 33.28 -1.32
CA PRO A 305 -23.06 32.35 -0.28
C PRO A 305 -23.49 31.03 -0.93
N LYS A 306 -23.06 29.89 -0.35
CA LYS A 306 -23.52 28.57 -0.78
C LYS A 306 -25.05 28.54 -0.64
N GLN A 307 -25.76 27.95 -1.61
CA GLN A 307 -27.20 27.75 -1.46
C GLN A 307 -27.49 26.92 -0.20
N PRO A 308 -28.47 27.30 0.63
CA PRO A 308 -28.85 26.53 1.81
C PRO A 308 -29.23 25.10 1.40
N CYS A 309 -28.75 24.11 2.15
CA CYS A 309 -29.10 22.72 1.96
C CYS A 309 -29.28 22.07 3.33
N ASP A 310 -30.38 21.34 3.52
CA ASP A 310 -30.74 20.74 4.81
C ASP A 310 -29.87 19.53 5.21
N GLN A 311 -28.81 19.22 4.46
CA GLN A 311 -27.97 18.04 4.69
C GLN A 311 -26.88 18.26 5.75
N PHE A 312 -26.53 19.50 6.08
CA PHE A 312 -25.41 19.80 6.96
C PHE A 312 -25.80 20.72 8.11
N ILE A 313 -25.35 20.35 9.31
CA ILE A 313 -25.38 21.18 10.52
C ILE A 313 -23.92 21.51 10.84
N PHE A 314 -23.60 22.79 10.95
CA PHE A 314 -22.30 23.26 11.42
C PHE A 314 -22.39 23.36 12.94
N TYR A 315 -21.57 22.62 13.68
CA TYR A 315 -21.58 22.67 15.12
C TYR A 315 -20.18 22.84 15.67
N ASP A 316 -20.09 23.51 16.81
CA ASP A 316 -18.86 23.67 17.58
C ASP A 316 -19.19 23.53 19.06
N PHE A 317 -18.23 23.01 19.83
CA PHE A 317 -18.36 22.89 21.28
C PHE A 317 -17.06 23.31 21.96
N GLU A 318 -17.20 24.17 22.96
CA GLU A 318 -16.12 24.50 23.87
C GLU A 318 -16.20 23.56 25.09
N THR A 319 -15.04 23.12 25.58
CA THR A 319 -14.96 22.23 26.74
C THR A 319 -13.98 22.77 27.76
N GLN A 320 -14.25 22.51 29.04
CA GLN A 320 -13.33 22.76 30.15
C GLN A 320 -12.86 21.44 30.76
N GLN A 321 -11.64 21.42 31.27
CA GLN A 321 -10.99 20.25 31.87
C GLN A 321 -10.65 20.45 33.35
N ASP A 322 -11.09 21.55 33.96
CA ASP A 322 -10.68 21.96 35.31
C ASP A 322 -11.09 20.94 36.39
N THR A 323 -12.10 20.11 36.12
CA THR A 323 -12.61 19.06 37.01
C THR A 323 -11.98 17.68 36.76
N GLY A 324 -11.09 17.55 35.77
CA GLY A 324 -10.57 16.25 35.31
C GLY A 324 -11.54 15.47 34.41
N GLU A 325 -12.74 15.99 34.17
CA GLU A 325 -13.72 15.47 33.22
C GLU A 325 -13.94 16.48 32.08
N HIS A 326 -14.09 16.00 30.85
CA HIS A 326 -14.38 16.86 29.70
C HIS A 326 -15.85 17.30 29.72
N LEU A 327 -16.11 18.48 30.29
CA LEU A 327 -17.45 19.06 30.36
C LEU A 327 -17.63 20.14 29.28
N VAL A 328 -18.69 20.02 28.48
CA VAL A 328 -19.08 21.02 27.47
C VAL A 328 -19.72 22.22 28.18
N ASN A 329 -19.07 23.38 28.12
CA ASN A 329 -19.58 24.62 28.74
C ASN A 329 -20.35 25.50 27.74
N PHE A 330 -20.10 25.32 26.43
CA PHE A 330 -20.82 26.01 25.35
C PHE A 330 -20.93 25.10 24.12
N ASP A 331 -22.14 24.96 23.59
CA ASP A 331 -22.39 24.31 22.31
C ASP A 331 -23.21 25.23 21.39
N VAL A 332 -22.78 25.32 20.13
CA VAL A 332 -23.49 26.00 19.06
C VAL A 332 -23.72 25.04 17.91
N ALA A 333 -24.94 25.02 17.40
CA ALA A 333 -25.30 24.35 16.16
C ALA A 333 -25.98 25.36 15.24
N GLN A 334 -25.35 25.63 14.11
CA GLN A 334 -25.84 26.49 13.05
C GLN A 334 -26.28 25.64 11.86
N TYR A 335 -27.53 25.80 11.47
CA TYR A 335 -28.07 25.28 10.22
C TYR A 335 -27.64 26.18 9.07
N GLN A 336 -27.48 25.61 7.86
CA GLN A 336 -27.01 26.38 6.69
C GLN A 336 -28.01 27.46 6.22
N ASP A 337 -29.25 27.44 6.73
CA ASP A 337 -30.26 28.49 6.55
C ASP A 337 -30.11 29.66 7.53
N GLY A 338 -29.10 29.63 8.41
CA GLY A 338 -28.82 30.66 9.40
C GLY A 338 -29.56 30.50 10.73
N ARG A 339 -30.38 29.44 10.91
CA ARG A 339 -30.94 29.13 12.23
C ARG A 339 -29.84 28.65 13.16
N GLU A 340 -29.79 29.22 14.35
CA GLU A 340 -28.80 28.88 15.38
C GLU A 340 -29.47 28.34 16.63
N HIS A 341 -28.94 27.22 17.13
CA HIS A 341 -29.23 26.71 18.46
C HIS A 341 -27.97 26.85 19.30
N MET A 342 -28.07 27.63 20.37
CA MET A 342 -27.00 27.84 21.32
C MET A 342 -27.45 27.35 22.70
N LYS A 343 -26.57 26.63 23.38
CA LYS A 343 -26.78 26.26 24.77
C LYS A 343 -25.50 26.56 25.57
N LYS A 344 -25.69 27.26 26.69
CA LYS A 344 -24.65 27.57 27.68
C LYS A 344 -25.02 26.81 28.94
N THR A 345 -24.11 25.95 29.42
CA THR A 345 -24.38 25.09 30.58
C THR A 345 -23.96 25.73 31.89
N LEU A 346 -23.20 26.85 31.85
CA LEU A 346 -22.73 27.57 33.03
C LEU A 346 -23.21 29.02 33.01
N SER A 347 -24.15 29.36 33.90
CA SER A 347 -24.42 30.73 34.32
C SER A 347 -23.44 31.11 35.41
N PHE A 348 -22.49 32.00 35.12
CA PHE A 348 -21.78 32.71 36.18
C PHE A 348 -22.64 33.90 36.58
N ASP A 349 -23.28 33.80 37.75
CA ASP A 349 -23.71 34.99 38.50
C ASP A 349 -22.43 35.71 38.92
N MET A 350 -22.07 36.77 38.19
CA MET A 350 -21.06 37.72 38.62
C MET A 350 -21.67 38.61 39.70
N HIS A 351 -21.34 38.33 40.96
CA HIS A 351 -21.38 39.32 42.04
C HIS A 351 -20.12 40.17 42.02
#